data_AF-A0A1W9UMP7-F1
#
_entry.id   AF-A0A1W9UMP7-F1
#
_cell.length_a   1.000
_cell.length_b   1.000
_cell.length_c   1.000
_cell.angle_alpha   90.00
_cell.angle_beta   90.00
_cell.angle_gamma   90.00
#
_symmetry.space_group_name_H-M   'P 1'
#
loop_
_entity.id
_entity.type
_entity.pdbx_description
1 polymer ?
#
loop_
_entity_poly.entity_id
_entity_poly.type
_entity_poly.pdbx_seq_one_letter_code
_entity_poly.pdbx_strand_id
1 'polypeptide(L)' 'MRVIRAFVPLAKMFGYATDLRSLTQGRCTFTMEFDHYAEVDKRRMDAIVYGGGW' A
#
# COMPACT_ATOMS: atom_id res chain seq x y z
N MET A 1 -16.50 -16.37 -4.99
CA MET A 1 -15.54 -15.26 -5.27
C MET A 1 -15.89 -14.12 -4.34
N ARG A 2 -14.92 -13.61 -3.56
CA ARG A 2 -15.17 -12.54 -2.59
C ARG A 2 -14.33 -11.32 -2.98
N VAL A 3 -14.95 -10.16 -3.05
CA VAL A 3 -14.28 -8.88 -3.36
C VAL A 3 -14.05 -8.15 -2.05
N ILE A 4 -12.81 -7.71 -1.82
CA ILE A 4 -12.44 -6.91 -0.65
C ILE A 4 -12.13 -5.50 -1.17
N ARG A 5 -12.84 -4.50 -0.63
CA ARG A 5 -12.56 -3.09 -0.87
C ARG A 5 -11.82 -2.56 0.34
N ALA A 6 -10.67 -1.92 0.11
CA ALA A 6 -9.85 -1.36 1.17
C ALA A 6 -9.13 -0.12 0.66
N PHE A 7 -8.92 0.85 1.56
CA PHE A 7 -8.06 1.99 1.32
C PHE A 7 -6.69 1.69 1.91
N VAL A 8 -5.65 1.81 1.09
CA VAL A 8 -4.28 1.52 1.51
C VAL A 8 -3.37 2.64 1.01
N PRO A 9 -2.44 3.15 1.84
CA PRO A 9 -1.47 4.12 1.38
C PRO A 9 -0.61 3.55 0.25
N LEU A 10 -0.46 4.29 -0.85
CA LEU A 10 0.35 3.86 -2.01
C LEU A 10 1.78 3.48 -1.61
N ALA A 11 2.37 4.19 -0.64
CA ALA A 11 3.70 3.91 -0.10
C ALA A 11 3.86 2.49 0.51
N LYS A 12 2.76 1.84 0.90
CA LYS A 12 2.76 0.45 1.41
C LYS A 12 2.50 -0.60 0.34
N MET A 13 2.22 -0.21 -0.90
CA MET A 13 1.89 -1.15 -1.98
C MET A 13 3.11 -1.68 -2.73
N PHE A 14 4.32 -1.16 -2.45
CA PHE A 14 5.56 -1.73 -2.97
C PHE A 14 5.70 -3.18 -2.49
N GLY A 15 5.86 -4.12 -3.42
CA GLY A 15 5.93 -5.56 -3.12
C GLY A 15 4.58 -6.27 -2.97
N TYR A 16 3.47 -5.54 -2.86
CA TYR A 16 2.13 -6.11 -2.57
C TYR A 16 1.70 -7.19 -3.57
N ALA A 17 2.01 -7.03 -4.86
CA ALA A 17 1.66 -8.02 -5.87
C ALA A 17 2.34 -9.39 -5.63
N THR A 18 3.58 -9.38 -5.13
CA THR A 18 4.31 -10.60 -4.79
C THR A 18 3.73 -11.23 -3.53
N ASP A 19 3.51 -10.43 -2.49
CA ASP A 19 2.94 -10.89 -1.22
C ASP A 19 1.55 -11.49 -1.41
N LEU A 20 0.69 -10.84 -2.20
CA LEU A 20 -0.65 -11.32 -2.51
C LEU A 20 -0.62 -12.67 -3.22
N ARG A 21 0.31 -12.87 -4.17
CA ARG A 21 0.46 -14.17 -4.85
C ARG A 21 0.92 -15.24 -3.87
N SER A 22 1.89 -14.94 -3.01
CA SER A 22 2.36 -15.88 -1.98
C SER A 22 1.24 -16.30 -1.03
N LEU A 23 0.45 -15.33 -0.53
CA LEU A 23 -0.64 -15.58 0.42
C LEU A 23 -1.81 -16.35 -0.20
N THR A 24 -2.09 -16.14 -1.48
CA THR A 24 -3.27 -16.70 -2.16
C THR A 24 -2.93 -17.86 -3.08
N GLN A 25 -1.69 -18.36 -3.01
CA GLN A 25 -1.15 -19.39 -3.90
C GLN A 25 -1.38 -19.04 -5.38
N GLY A 26 -1.20 -17.77 -5.73
CA GLY A 26 -1.31 -17.24 -7.09
C GLY A 26 -2.75 -17.06 -7.62
N ARG A 27 -3.78 -17.22 -6.78
CA ARG A 27 -5.18 -17.25 -7.23
C ARG A 27 -5.91 -15.92 -7.13
N CYS A 28 -5.40 -14.95 -6.37
CA CYS A 28 -6.02 -13.63 -6.30
C CYS A 28 -5.50 -12.65 -7.35
N THR A 29 -6.40 -11.76 -7.74
CA THR A 29 -6.14 -10.57 -8.54
C THR A 29 -6.52 -9.34 -7.73
N PHE A 30 -5.88 -8.21 -8.04
CA PHE A 30 -6.21 -6.92 -7.42
C PHE A 30 -6.18 -5.82 -8.47
N THR A 31 -6.91 -4.75 -8.21
CA THR A 31 -6.85 -3.49 -8.96
C THR A 31 -6.57 -2.36 -7.97
N MET A 32 -5.89 -1.31 -8.44
CA MET A 32 -5.55 -0.15 -7.63
C MET A 32 -5.84 1.11 -8.43
N GLU A 33 -6.61 2.00 -7.83
CA GLU A 33 -6.99 3.29 -8.41
C GLU A 33 -6.73 4.38 -7.35
N PHE A 34 -6.34 5.56 -7.82
CA PHE A 34 -6.17 6.71 -6.94
C PHE A 34 -7.54 7.23 -6.48
N ASP A 35 -7.66 7.55 -5.19
CA ASP A 35 -8.89 8.07 -4.58
C ASP A 35 -8.68 9.48 -3.99
N HIS A 36 -7.80 9.62 -2.98
CA HIS A 36 -7.48 10.91 -2.35
C HIS A 36 -6.09 10.94 -1.69
N TYR A 37 -5.67 12.13 -1.27
CA TYR A 37 -4.52 12.33 -0.39
C TYR A 37 -4.97 12.35 1.08
N ALA A 38 -4.25 11.65 1.94
CA ALA A 38 -4.46 11.64 3.38
C ALA A 38 -3.21 12.11 4.13
N GLU A 39 -3.41 12.70 5.30
CA GLU A 39 -2.32 13.13 6.17
C GLU A 39 -1.50 11.91 6.61
N VAL A 40 -0.17 12.06 6.58
CA VAL A 40 0.75 11.04 7.07
C VAL A 40 1.07 11.31 8.53
N ASP A 41 1.30 10.24 9.30
CA ASP A 41 1.71 10.35 10.70
C ASP A 41 3.00 11.18 10.84
N LYS A 42 3.13 11.95 11.93
CA LYS A 42 4.23 12.91 12.16
C LYS A 42 5.61 12.28 11.97
N ARG A 43 5.77 11.06 12.47
CA ARG A 43 7.02 10.29 12.32
C ARG A 43 7.40 10.04 10.85
N ARG A 44 6.42 9.80 9.99
CA ARG A 44 6.63 9.61 8.55
C ARG A 44 6.81 10.95 7.84
N MET A 45 6.10 11.99 8.27
CA MET A 45 6.30 13.36 7.77
C MET A 45 7.73 13.83 8.01
N ASP A 46 8.25 13.66 9.22
CA ASP A 46 9.61 14.05 9.58
C ASP A 46 10.66 13.31 8.73
N ALA A 47 10.46 12.00 8.49
CA ALA A 47 11.35 11.23 7.62
C ALA A 47 11.39 11.77 6.18
N ILE A 48 10.23 12.18 5.65
CA ILE A 48 10.11 12.75 4.30
C ILE A 48 10.79 14.13 4.23
N VAL A 49 10.58 14.97 5.25
CA VAL A 49 11.03 16.37 5.25
C VAL A 49 12.53 16.48 5.57
N TYR A 50 13.05 15.67 6.50
CA TYR A 50 14.43 15.76 6.98
C TYR A 50 15.37 14.74 6.31
N GLY A 51 14.89 13.94 5.35
CA GLY A 51 15.73 13.04 4.55
C GLY A 51 16.19 11.78 5.30
N GLY A 52 15.33 11.20 6.13
CA GLY A 52 15.56 9.89 6.74
C GLY A 52 15.27 8.79 5.72
N GLY A 53 16.25 7.92 5.44
CA GLY A 53 16.12 6.77 4.54
C GLY A 53 14.85 5.96 4.83
N TRP A 54 14.09 5.73 3.77
CA TRP A 54 12.80 5.03 3.72
C TRP A 54 12.92 3.54 4.05
#